data_AF-W6Y7K9-F1
#
_entry.id   AF-W6Y7K9-F1
#
_cell.length_a   1.000
_cell.length_b   1.000
_cell.length_c   1.000
_cell.angle_alpha   90.00
_cell.angle_beta   90.00
_cell.angle_gamma   90.00
#
_symmetry.space_group_name_H-M   'P 1'
#
loop_
_entity.id
_entity.type
_entity.pdbx_description
1 polymer ?
#
loop_
_entity_poly.entity_id
_entity_poly.type
_entity_poly.pdbx_seq_one_letter_code
_entity_poly.pdbx_strand_id
1 'polypeptide(L)'
;MSGNYVSNQDDRQDENGTVCPEDELALLPYMPPLFGCELPPCGLMPQLAYQNVVQRLRKLWLLHAKENPAEISLKYICEQIFDNLLDESEKLPFGKANKTTRRTPWRREQVFKFEPCWAHYFVLEARRMNGSSSMTSMKRETQGAHLETECFIPTILGIHVKNPANKEHVCQLWREWHREKRRPVPTLNPQGSAAAVEDVAGSMQDDSKESGETENDSVM
;
A
#
# COMPACT_ATOMS: atom_id res chain seq x y z
N MET A 1 -57.70 -10.24 17.93
CA MET A 1 -56.76 -10.56 16.84
C MET A 1 -56.34 -9.25 16.20
N SER A 2 -55.19 -8.71 16.58
CA SER A 2 -54.59 -7.55 15.95
C SER A 2 -53.11 -7.86 15.80
N GLY A 3 -52.70 -8.17 14.57
CA GLY A 3 -51.31 -8.44 14.22
C GLY A 3 -50.55 -7.12 14.08
N ASN A 4 -49.49 -6.96 14.87
CA ASN A 4 -48.52 -5.90 14.66
C ASN A 4 -47.58 -6.32 13.53
N TYR A 5 -47.70 -5.67 12.38
CA TYR A 5 -46.69 -5.70 11.33
C TYR A 5 -45.47 -4.91 11.84
N VAL A 6 -44.39 -5.63 12.14
CA VAL A 6 -43.07 -5.02 12.32
C VAL A 6 -42.54 -4.72 10.92
N SER A 7 -42.53 -3.44 10.57
CA SER A 7 -41.89 -2.92 9.37
C SER A 7 -40.38 -3.11 9.52
N ASN A 8 -39.82 -4.13 8.88
CA ASN A 8 -38.38 -4.25 8.67
C ASN A 8 -37.96 -3.19 7.65
N GLN A 9 -37.66 -1.98 8.12
CA GLN A 9 -36.78 -1.08 7.40
C GLN A 9 -35.37 -1.68 7.48
N ASP A 10 -35.06 -2.47 6.46
CA ASP A 10 -33.70 -2.82 6.08
C ASP A 10 -33.04 -1.53 5.55
N ASP A 11 -32.60 -0.68 6.48
CA ASP A 11 -31.80 0.51 6.24
C ASP A 11 -30.47 0.06 5.61
N ARG A 12 -30.45 0.01 4.28
CA ARG A 12 -29.23 0.00 3.48
C ARG A 12 -28.49 1.33 3.64
N GLN A 13 -27.93 1.57 4.80
CA GLN A 13 -26.92 2.60 5.02
C GLN A 13 -25.57 2.09 4.49
N ASP A 14 -25.41 2.05 3.17
CA ASP A 14 -24.11 1.74 2.54
C ASP A 14 -23.69 2.78 1.47
N GLU A 15 -24.42 3.90 1.37
CA GLU A 15 -24.18 4.92 0.31
C GLU A 15 -23.36 6.13 0.75
N ASN A 16 -23.02 6.29 2.04
CA ASN A 16 -22.38 7.52 2.53
C ASN A 16 -20.84 7.57 2.43
N GLY A 17 -20.19 6.60 1.78
CA GLY A 17 -18.72 6.53 1.79
C GLY A 17 -18.11 5.77 0.62
N THR A 18 -18.73 5.81 -0.54
CA THR A 18 -18.21 5.17 -1.76
C THR A 18 -17.78 6.24 -2.75
N VAL A 19 -16.49 6.24 -3.10
CA VAL A 19 -15.94 7.09 -4.15
C VAL A 19 -16.43 6.55 -5.50
N CYS A 20 -16.86 7.43 -6.40
CA CYS A 20 -17.33 7.03 -7.73
C CYS A 20 -16.16 6.37 -8.50
N PRO A 21 -16.42 5.36 -9.36
CA PRO A 21 -15.35 4.65 -10.08
C PRO A 21 -14.42 5.56 -10.88
N GLU A 22 -14.95 6.63 -11.46
CA GLU A 22 -14.20 7.61 -12.24
C GLU A 22 -13.22 8.40 -11.37
N ASP A 23 -13.67 8.84 -10.19
CA ASP A 23 -12.84 9.53 -9.19
C ASP A 23 -11.76 8.59 -8.67
N GLU A 24 -12.10 7.32 -8.40
CA GLU A 24 -11.13 6.32 -7.97
C GLU A 24 -10.02 6.17 -9.00
N LEU A 25 -10.36 5.94 -10.28
CA LEU A 25 -9.38 5.80 -11.36
C LEU A 25 -8.46 7.02 -11.50
N ALA A 26 -8.99 8.23 -11.31
CA ALA A 26 -8.19 9.46 -11.36
C ALA A 26 -7.22 9.59 -10.17
N LEU A 27 -7.59 9.07 -9.00
CA LEU A 27 -6.80 9.17 -7.77
C LEU A 27 -5.79 8.02 -7.60
N LEU A 28 -6.02 6.86 -8.21
CA LEU A 28 -5.15 5.68 -8.11
C LEU A 28 -3.65 5.95 -8.41
N PRO A 29 -3.27 6.72 -9.44
CA PRO A 29 -1.87 7.02 -9.71
C PRO A 29 -1.16 7.78 -8.57
N TYR A 30 -1.92 8.49 -7.74
CA TYR A 30 -1.41 9.26 -6.61
C TYR A 30 -1.43 8.50 -5.29
N MET A 31 -1.95 7.27 -5.32
CA MET A 31 -2.06 6.46 -4.12
C MET A 31 -0.67 6.11 -3.59
N PRO A 32 -0.43 6.29 -2.28
CA PRO A 32 0.82 5.94 -1.64
C PRO A 32 1.22 4.48 -1.93
N PRO A 33 2.48 4.21 -2.32
CA PRO A 33 2.97 2.85 -2.56
C PRO A 33 2.80 1.92 -1.35
N LEU A 34 2.79 2.49 -0.15
CA LEU A 34 2.48 1.79 1.09
C LEU A 34 1.12 1.05 1.01
N PHE A 35 0.14 1.61 0.31
CA PHE A 35 -1.20 1.05 0.12
C PHE A 35 -1.35 0.26 -1.19
N GLY A 36 -0.23 -0.10 -1.83
CA GLY A 36 -0.20 -0.95 -3.02
C GLY A 36 -0.70 -2.38 -2.74
N CYS A 37 -1.13 -3.09 -3.79
CA CYS A 37 -1.74 -4.41 -3.69
C CYS A 37 -0.73 -5.58 -3.72
N GLU A 38 0.56 -5.31 -3.90
CA GLU A 38 1.62 -6.32 -3.97
C GLU A 38 1.69 -7.10 -2.65
N LEU A 39 1.62 -8.43 -2.73
CA LEU A 39 1.53 -9.29 -1.56
C LEU A 39 2.89 -9.50 -0.89
N PRO A 40 2.93 -9.51 0.45
CA PRO A 40 4.13 -9.85 1.19
C PRO A 40 4.50 -11.34 1.02
N PRO A 41 5.79 -11.70 1.05
CA PRO A 41 6.25 -13.08 0.89
C PRO A 41 6.08 -13.87 2.20
N CYS A 42 4.83 -14.19 2.52
CA CYS A 42 4.44 -14.94 3.71
C CYS A 42 3.29 -15.92 3.41
N GLY A 43 2.81 -16.61 4.46
CA GLY A 43 1.74 -17.60 4.30
C GLY A 43 0.38 -16.97 3.95
N LEU A 44 -0.53 -17.80 3.44
CA LEU A 44 -1.86 -17.39 2.95
C LEU A 44 -2.68 -16.61 4.00
N MET A 45 -2.68 -17.03 5.26
CA MET A 45 -3.48 -16.37 6.30
C MET A 45 -2.99 -14.93 6.57
N PRO A 46 -1.69 -14.68 6.82
CA PRO A 46 -1.16 -13.31 6.85
C PRO A 46 -1.37 -12.52 5.55
N GLN A 47 -1.26 -13.15 4.37
CA GLN A 47 -1.48 -12.45 3.09
C GLN A 47 -2.93 -11.97 2.92
N LEU A 48 -3.92 -12.79 3.28
CA LEU A 48 -5.33 -12.37 3.25
C LEU A 48 -5.59 -11.24 4.25
N ALA A 49 -4.98 -11.30 5.43
CA ALA A 49 -5.09 -10.23 6.42
C ALA A 49 -4.48 -8.92 5.90
N TYR A 50 -3.33 -9.01 5.24
CA TYR A 50 -2.70 -7.87 4.56
C TYR A 50 -3.64 -7.24 3.54
N GLN A 51 -4.24 -8.03 2.66
CA GLN A 51 -5.19 -7.56 1.64
C GLN A 51 -6.39 -6.87 2.27
N ASN A 52 -6.99 -7.45 3.32
CA ASN A 52 -8.12 -6.86 4.03
C ASN A 52 -7.77 -5.49 4.61
N VAL A 53 -6.60 -5.37 5.24
CA VAL A 53 -6.13 -4.10 5.82
C VAL A 53 -5.84 -3.07 4.72
N VAL A 54 -5.16 -3.47 3.65
CA VAL A 54 -4.88 -2.61 2.49
C VAL A 54 -6.17 -2.09 1.87
N GLN A 55 -7.19 -2.92 1.66
CA GLN A 55 -8.48 -2.49 1.12
C GLN A 55 -9.12 -1.40 1.99
N ARG A 56 -9.07 -1.53 3.33
CA ARG A 56 -9.58 -0.51 4.25
C ARG A 56 -8.79 0.79 4.17
N LEU A 57 -7.46 0.70 4.15
CA LEU A 57 -6.56 1.86 4.02
C LEU A 57 -6.81 2.59 2.70
N ARG A 58 -6.92 1.86 1.60
CA ARG A 58 -7.20 2.41 0.26
C ARG A 58 -8.56 3.11 0.23
N LYS A 59 -9.61 2.47 0.74
CA LYS A 59 -10.95 3.07 0.81
C LYS A 59 -10.93 4.39 1.59
N LEU A 60 -10.30 4.38 2.78
CA LEU A 60 -10.22 5.58 3.61
C LEU A 60 -9.36 6.68 2.96
N TRP A 61 -8.23 6.31 2.35
CA TRP A 61 -7.40 7.26 1.61
C TRP A 61 -8.15 7.90 0.45
N LEU A 62 -8.89 7.12 -0.34
CA LEU A 62 -9.68 7.64 -1.47
C LEU A 62 -10.76 8.63 -1.00
N LEU A 63 -11.42 8.34 0.13
CA LEU A 63 -12.40 9.27 0.71
C LEU A 63 -11.75 10.60 1.09
N HIS A 64 -10.62 10.57 1.81
CA HIS A 64 -9.90 11.79 2.16
C HIS A 64 -9.33 12.53 0.95
N ALA A 65 -8.83 11.80 -0.05
CA ALA A 65 -8.27 12.39 -1.26
C ALA A 65 -9.32 13.13 -2.09
N LYS A 66 -10.57 12.64 -2.09
CA LYS A 66 -11.70 13.31 -2.73
C LYS A 66 -12.14 14.57 -1.98
N GLU A 67 -12.15 14.53 -0.65
CA GLU A 67 -12.64 15.64 0.17
C GLU A 67 -11.61 16.76 0.36
N ASN A 68 -10.36 16.42 0.68
CA ASN A 68 -9.29 17.35 0.92
C ASN A 68 -7.92 16.77 0.44
N PRO A 69 -7.61 16.89 -0.85
CA PRO A 69 -6.41 16.31 -1.44
C PRO A 69 -5.09 16.89 -0.91
N ALA A 70 -5.11 18.10 -0.32
CA ALA A 70 -3.90 18.81 0.09
C ALA A 70 -3.34 18.35 1.45
N GLU A 71 -4.14 17.68 2.28
CA GLU A 71 -3.81 17.41 3.70
C GLU A 71 -3.94 15.93 4.08
N ILE A 72 -3.71 15.02 3.14
CA ILE A 72 -3.86 13.59 3.41
C ILE A 72 -2.71 13.07 4.28
N SER A 73 -2.96 12.96 5.59
CA SER A 73 -1.99 12.38 6.52
C SER A 73 -2.02 10.84 6.49
N LEU A 74 -0.98 10.24 5.91
CA LEU A 74 -0.78 8.78 5.92
C LEU A 74 -0.83 8.18 7.32
N LYS A 75 -0.18 8.87 8.26
CA LYS A 75 -0.12 8.47 9.67
C LYS A 75 -1.53 8.41 10.25
N TYR A 76 -2.34 9.44 10.02
CA TYR A 76 -3.72 9.50 10.52
C TYR A 76 -4.56 8.34 10.00
N ILE A 77 -4.53 8.08 8.69
CA ILE A 77 -5.27 6.98 8.06
C ILE A 77 -4.85 5.62 8.66
N CYS A 78 -3.54 5.40 8.83
CA CYS A 78 -3.04 4.15 9.41
C CYS A 78 -3.44 3.97 10.88
N GLU A 79 -3.35 5.04 11.68
CA GLU A 79 -3.72 5.02 13.10
C GLU A 79 -5.23 4.75 13.26
N GLN A 80 -6.08 5.38 12.44
CA GLN A 80 -7.52 5.14 12.48
C GLN A 80 -7.89 3.68 12.17
N ILE A 81 -7.27 3.07 11.15
CA ILE A 81 -7.52 1.64 10.85
C ILE A 81 -6.98 0.73 11.95
N PHE A 82 -5.83 1.06 12.54
CA PHE A 82 -5.27 0.30 13.66
C PHE A 82 -6.18 0.34 14.88
N ASP A 83 -6.64 1.53 15.29
CA ASP A 83 -7.52 1.70 16.45
C ASP A 83 -8.86 0.96 16.26
N ASN A 84 -9.45 1.05 15.07
CA ASN A 84 -10.68 0.31 14.74
C ASN A 84 -10.51 -1.21 14.85
N LEU A 85 -9.37 -1.74 14.37
CA LEU A 85 -9.08 -3.18 14.45
C LEU A 85 -8.74 -3.63 15.87
N LEU A 86 -8.08 -2.77 16.65
CA LEU A 86 -7.75 -3.02 18.04
C LEU A 86 -9.03 -3.08 18.88
N ASP A 87 -9.90 -2.09 18.77
CA ASP A 87 -11.23 -2.06 19.42
C ASP A 87 -12.07 -3.29 19.03
N GLU A 88 -12.07 -3.66 17.74
CA GLU A 88 -12.75 -4.89 17.29
C GLU A 88 -12.15 -6.15 17.94
N SER A 89 -10.83 -6.21 18.08
CA SER A 89 -10.14 -7.35 18.70
C SER A 89 -10.40 -7.47 20.21
N GLU A 90 -10.63 -6.36 20.89
CA GLU A 90 -10.97 -6.32 22.31
C GLU A 90 -12.43 -6.75 22.53
N LYS A 91 -13.34 -6.26 21.68
CA LYS A 91 -14.77 -6.63 21.72
C LYS A 91 -15.00 -8.09 21.33
N LEU A 92 -14.25 -8.58 20.34
CA LEU A 92 -14.34 -9.93 19.81
C LEU A 92 -12.94 -10.57 19.81
N PRO A 93 -12.45 -11.06 20.96
CA PRO A 93 -11.14 -11.66 21.05
C PRO A 93 -11.06 -12.99 20.29
N PHE A 94 -9.87 -13.30 19.80
CA PHE A 94 -9.59 -14.51 19.03
C PHE A 94 -10.05 -15.76 19.79
N GLY A 95 -10.72 -16.66 19.07
CA GLY A 95 -11.19 -17.94 19.62
C GLY A 95 -12.43 -17.83 20.52
N LYS A 96 -12.97 -16.63 20.76
CA LYS A 96 -14.24 -16.42 21.49
C LYS A 96 -15.42 -16.04 20.59
N ALA A 97 -15.26 -16.12 19.27
CA ALA A 97 -16.38 -16.02 18.34
C ALA A 97 -17.22 -17.30 18.41
N ASN A 98 -18.29 -17.25 19.20
CA ASN A 98 -19.23 -18.35 19.36
C ASN A 98 -20.16 -18.42 18.15
N LYS A 99 -20.98 -19.47 18.02
CA LYS A 99 -22.00 -19.60 16.96
C LYS A 99 -22.92 -18.37 16.83
N THR A 100 -23.08 -17.61 17.91
CA THR A 100 -23.97 -16.44 18.04
C THR A 100 -23.30 -15.09 17.79
N THR A 101 -21.97 -15.00 17.81
CA THR A 101 -21.25 -13.71 17.72
C THR A 101 -20.20 -13.80 16.65
N ARG A 102 -20.45 -13.14 15.52
CA ARG A 102 -19.55 -13.08 14.37
C ARG A 102 -19.04 -11.65 14.20
N ARG A 103 -17.79 -11.51 13.78
CA ARG A 103 -17.28 -10.20 13.32
C ARG A 103 -18.08 -9.75 12.11
N THR A 104 -18.26 -8.45 12.00
CA THR A 104 -18.91 -7.79 10.86
C THR A 104 -17.92 -6.78 10.29
N PRO A 105 -17.49 -6.93 9.02
CA PRO A 105 -17.82 -8.02 8.10
C PRO A 105 -17.22 -9.38 8.55
N TRP A 106 -17.87 -10.47 8.11
CA TRP A 106 -17.44 -11.83 8.45
C TRP A 106 -16.02 -12.12 7.97
N ARG A 107 -15.17 -12.57 8.89
CA ARG A 107 -13.76 -12.94 8.64
C ARG A 107 -13.42 -14.23 9.39
N ARG A 108 -12.54 -15.03 8.81
CA ARG A 108 -11.98 -16.22 9.50
C ARG A 108 -11.08 -15.75 10.64
N GLU A 109 -11.21 -16.35 11.83
CA GLU A 109 -10.37 -16.04 13.00
C GLU A 109 -8.86 -16.11 12.68
N GLN A 110 -8.45 -17.12 11.91
CA GLN A 110 -7.05 -17.34 11.53
C GLN A 110 -6.48 -16.24 10.65
N VAL A 111 -7.34 -15.49 9.95
CA VAL A 111 -6.96 -14.30 9.18
C VAL A 111 -6.97 -13.09 10.11
N PHE A 112 -8.06 -12.88 10.85
CA PHE A 112 -8.25 -11.71 11.72
C PHE A 112 -7.11 -11.54 12.74
N LYS A 113 -6.56 -12.63 13.28
CA LYS A 113 -5.43 -12.55 14.23
C LYS A 113 -4.20 -11.78 13.71
N PHE A 114 -4.06 -11.65 12.38
CA PHE A 114 -2.96 -10.91 11.75
C PHE A 114 -3.37 -9.49 11.32
N GLU A 115 -4.67 -9.15 11.27
CA GLU A 115 -5.12 -7.82 10.81
C GLU A 115 -4.61 -6.69 11.71
N PRO A 116 -4.73 -6.75 13.06
CA PRO A 116 -4.16 -5.72 13.94
C PRO A 116 -2.63 -5.62 13.82
N CYS A 117 -1.93 -6.75 13.64
CA CYS A 117 -0.48 -6.76 13.45
C CYS A 117 -0.06 -6.04 12.17
N TRP A 118 -0.79 -6.27 11.07
CA TRP A 118 -0.57 -5.55 9.81
C TRP A 118 -0.89 -4.07 9.92
N ALA A 119 -2.00 -3.71 10.58
CA ALA A 119 -2.34 -2.31 10.79
C ALA A 119 -1.27 -1.59 11.63
N HIS A 120 -0.74 -2.24 12.67
CA HIS A 120 0.39 -1.70 13.43
C HIS A 120 1.64 -1.51 12.55
N TYR A 121 1.95 -2.49 11.70
CA TYR A 121 3.04 -2.37 10.72
C TYR A 121 2.90 -1.11 9.85
N PHE A 122 1.70 -0.84 9.33
CA PHE A 122 1.44 0.36 8.53
C PHE A 122 1.62 1.66 9.30
N VAL A 123 1.22 1.71 10.57
CA VAL A 123 1.48 2.86 11.45
C VAL A 123 2.98 3.13 11.58
N LEU A 124 3.79 2.08 11.78
CA LEU A 124 5.25 2.22 11.91
C LEU A 124 5.89 2.73 10.60
N GLU A 125 5.48 2.19 9.45
CA GLU A 125 6.00 2.63 8.16
C GLU A 125 5.56 4.05 7.82
N ALA A 126 4.30 4.43 8.09
CA ALA A 126 3.83 5.79 7.87
C ALA A 126 4.61 6.82 8.72
N ARG A 127 4.93 6.47 9.98
CA ARG A 127 5.79 7.30 10.84
C ARG A 127 7.21 7.42 10.29
N ARG A 128 7.77 6.33 9.77
CA ARG A 128 9.11 6.32 9.14
C ARG A 128 9.15 7.22 7.90
N MET A 129 8.13 7.16 7.06
CA MET A 129 8.02 8.01 5.87
C MET A 129 7.94 9.49 6.24
N ASN A 130 7.14 9.85 7.26
CA ASN A 130 7.03 11.23 7.74
C ASN A 130 8.36 11.74 8.33
N GLY A 131 9.07 10.92 9.11
CA GLY A 131 10.36 11.30 9.70
C GLY A 131 11.46 11.55 8.66
N SER A 132 11.44 10.79 7.55
CA SER A 132 12.43 10.91 6.47
C SER A 132 12.35 12.22 5.69
N SER A 133 11.17 12.86 5.68
CA SER A 133 10.95 14.16 5.03
C SER A 133 11.55 15.34 5.82
N SER A 134 11.80 15.19 7.12
CA SER A 134 12.29 16.26 7.99
C SER A 134 13.80 16.19 8.27
N MET A 135 14.52 15.19 7.75
CA MET A 135 15.96 15.01 7.98
C MET A 135 16.82 15.60 6.86
N THR A 136 17.85 16.35 7.25
CA THR A 136 18.91 16.87 6.36
C THR A 136 19.71 15.74 5.69
N SER A 137 20.21 15.98 4.47
CA SER A 137 20.91 14.99 3.63
C SER A 137 22.02 14.21 4.35
N MET A 138 22.81 14.89 5.18
CA MET A 138 23.91 14.29 5.96
C MET A 138 23.43 13.26 6.99
N LYS A 139 22.23 13.45 7.55
CA LYS A 139 21.61 12.59 8.56
C LYS A 139 20.92 11.38 7.92
N ARG A 140 20.56 11.49 6.63
CA ARG A 140 20.00 10.44 5.79
C ARG A 140 21.04 9.38 5.44
N GLU A 141 22.30 9.78 5.21
CA GLU A 141 23.40 8.86 4.90
C GLU A 141 23.84 8.03 6.12
N THR A 142 23.90 8.63 7.31
CA THR A 142 24.27 7.93 8.55
C THR A 142 23.18 6.98 9.05
N GLN A 143 21.89 7.30 8.84
CA GLN A 143 20.79 6.38 9.12
C GLN A 143 20.51 5.38 8.00
N GLY A 144 20.87 5.67 6.74
CA GLY A 144 20.77 4.72 5.63
C GLY A 144 21.47 3.40 5.94
N ALA A 145 22.66 3.47 6.55
CA ALA A 145 23.41 2.29 7.00
C ALA A 145 22.76 1.52 8.17
N HIS A 146 21.87 2.15 8.96
CA HIS A 146 21.13 1.50 10.05
C HIS A 146 19.73 1.01 9.61
N LEU A 147 19.16 1.60 8.55
CA LEU A 147 17.88 1.22 7.93
C LEU A 147 18.02 -0.03 7.05
N GLU A 148 19.20 -0.25 6.44
CA GLU A 148 19.51 -1.53 5.78
C GLU A 148 19.52 -2.71 6.76
N THR A 149 19.77 -2.44 8.05
CA THR A 149 19.67 -3.42 9.15
C THR A 149 18.22 -3.79 9.49
N GLU A 150 17.21 -3.08 8.98
CA GLU A 150 15.77 -3.32 9.22
C GLU A 150 15.08 -4.07 8.06
N CYS A 151 15.86 -4.79 7.27
CA CYS A 151 15.44 -5.63 6.14
C CYS A 151 14.89 -7.01 6.56
N PHE A 152 14.33 -7.12 7.76
CA PHE A 152 13.83 -8.36 8.33
C PHE A 152 12.31 -8.43 8.28
N ILE A 153 11.79 -9.66 8.30
CA ILE A 153 10.37 -9.95 8.50
C ILE A 153 9.90 -9.16 9.74
N PRO A 154 8.90 -8.27 9.63
CA PRO A 154 8.47 -7.46 10.76
C PRO A 154 8.05 -8.34 11.94
N THR A 155 8.74 -8.17 13.08
CA THR A 155 8.56 -9.01 14.27
C THR A 155 7.14 -8.93 14.82
N ILE A 156 6.49 -7.78 14.65
CA ILE A 156 5.09 -7.54 15.04
C ILE A 156 4.10 -8.50 14.36
N LEU A 157 4.46 -9.06 13.21
CA LEU A 157 3.61 -10.01 12.48
C LEU A 157 3.69 -11.44 13.04
N GLY A 158 4.67 -11.75 13.89
CA GLY A 158 4.89 -13.09 14.41
C GLY A 158 5.14 -14.14 13.32
N ILE A 159 5.67 -13.72 12.17
CA ILE A 159 5.95 -14.60 11.03
C ILE A 159 7.39 -15.12 11.16
N HIS A 160 7.53 -16.44 11.06
CA HIS A 160 8.83 -17.11 11.14
C HIS A 160 9.06 -17.99 9.93
N VAL A 161 10.30 -18.00 9.43
CA VAL A 161 10.72 -18.90 8.37
C VAL A 161 10.89 -20.31 8.94
N LYS A 162 10.04 -21.25 8.51
CA LYS A 162 10.06 -22.63 9.03
C LYS A 162 11.26 -23.44 8.55
N ASN A 163 11.70 -23.23 7.31
CA ASN A 163 12.81 -23.97 6.72
C ASN A 163 14.09 -23.13 6.79
N PRO A 164 15.09 -23.48 7.62
CA PRO A 164 16.33 -22.70 7.70
C PRO A 164 17.06 -22.56 6.36
N ALA A 165 16.93 -23.55 5.46
CA ALA A 165 17.61 -23.55 4.16
C ALA A 165 17.07 -22.47 3.20
N ASN A 166 15.83 -22.00 3.36
CA ASN A 166 15.27 -20.94 2.52
C ASN A 166 15.27 -19.56 3.19
N LYS A 167 15.86 -19.43 4.38
CA LYS A 167 15.83 -18.19 5.18
C LYS A 167 16.37 -16.99 4.41
N GLU A 168 17.53 -17.13 3.77
CA GLU A 168 18.15 -16.03 3.04
C GLU A 168 17.28 -15.55 1.88
N HIS A 169 16.77 -16.50 1.08
CA HIS A 169 15.88 -16.19 -0.04
C HIS A 169 14.60 -15.48 0.42
N VAL A 170 13.96 -15.96 1.50
CA VAL A 170 12.77 -15.30 2.04
C VAL A 170 13.11 -13.88 2.54
N CYS A 171 14.24 -13.70 3.22
CA CYS A 171 14.70 -12.37 3.64
C CYS A 171 14.96 -11.44 2.44
N GLN A 172 15.45 -11.95 1.31
CA GLN A 172 15.59 -11.17 0.07
C GLN A 172 14.24 -10.74 -0.50
N LEU A 173 13.25 -11.65 -0.56
CA LEU A 173 11.90 -11.30 -1.02
C LEU A 173 11.27 -10.20 -0.14
N TRP A 174 11.47 -10.27 1.19
CA TRP A 174 10.99 -9.22 2.10
C TRP A 174 11.68 -7.88 1.87
N ARG A 175 12.98 -7.89 1.55
CA ARG A 175 13.73 -6.68 1.17
C ARG A 175 13.16 -6.01 -0.07
N GLU A 176 12.93 -6.80 -1.11
CA GLU A 176 12.36 -6.34 -2.37
C GLU A 176 10.95 -5.79 -2.14
N TRP A 177 10.11 -6.52 -1.43
CA TRP A 177 8.75 -6.07 -1.10
C TRP A 177 8.74 -4.75 -0.31
N HIS A 178 9.59 -4.61 0.72
CA HIS A 178 9.69 -3.35 1.48
C HIS A 178 10.19 -2.19 0.64
N ARG A 179 11.12 -2.42 -0.29
CA ARG A 179 11.61 -1.39 -1.21
C ARG A 179 10.46 -0.82 -2.05
N GLU A 180 9.58 -1.69 -2.53
CA GLU A 180 8.39 -1.28 -3.29
C GLU A 180 7.43 -0.45 -2.43
N LYS A 181 7.15 -0.88 -1.19
CA LYS A 181 6.23 -0.17 -0.29
C LYS A 181 6.77 1.18 0.21
N ARG A 182 8.09 1.32 0.28
CA ARG A 182 8.78 2.53 0.78
C ARG A 182 9.15 3.54 -0.31
N ARG A 183 8.66 3.35 -1.54
CA ARG A 183 8.83 4.34 -2.61
C ARG A 183 8.22 5.69 -2.20
N PRO A 184 8.75 6.81 -2.71
CA PRO A 184 8.19 8.14 -2.47
C PRO A 184 6.70 8.20 -2.83
N VAL A 185 5.93 8.94 -2.03
CA VAL A 185 4.51 9.17 -2.30
C VAL A 185 4.38 10.09 -3.52
N PRO A 186 3.64 9.71 -4.57
CA PRO A 186 3.41 10.59 -5.70
C PRO A 186 2.69 11.88 -5.27
N THR A 187 3.06 13.02 -5.85
CA THR A 187 2.47 14.31 -5.51
C THR A 187 1.15 14.50 -6.25
N LEU A 188 0.06 14.67 -5.51
CA LEU A 188 -1.25 15.03 -6.04
C LEU A 188 -1.28 16.54 -6.28
N ASN A 189 -1.21 16.97 -7.54
CA ASN A 189 -1.30 18.40 -7.89
C ASN A 189 -2.77 18.82 -7.98
N PRO A 190 -3.26 19.76 -7.15
CA PRO A 190 -4.68 20.17 -7.15
C PRO A 190 -5.09 21.00 -8.37
N GLN A 191 -4.15 21.46 -9.20
CA GLN A 191 -4.42 22.23 -10.40
C GLN A 191 -4.60 21.30 -11.59
N GLY A 192 -5.83 20.87 -11.85
CA GLY A 192 -6.20 20.39 -13.17
C GLY A 192 -6.25 21.57 -14.15
N SER A 193 -5.30 21.66 -15.08
CA SER A 193 -5.51 22.34 -16.36
C SER A 193 -4.50 21.85 -17.41
N ALA A 194 -5.01 21.58 -18.61
CA ALA A 194 -4.31 21.00 -19.74
C ALA A 194 -3.19 21.90 -20.32
N ALA A 195 -1.97 21.35 -20.44
CA ALA A 195 -0.91 21.66 -21.40
C ALA A 195 0.30 20.76 -21.04
N ALA A 196 1.03 20.09 -21.93
CA ALA A 196 1.11 20.18 -23.37
C ALA A 196 1.33 18.77 -23.96
N VAL A 197 0.62 18.53 -25.06
CA VAL A 197 1.13 17.68 -26.13
C VAL A 197 2.28 18.49 -26.73
N GLU A 198 3.53 18.07 -26.53
CA GLU A 198 4.58 18.42 -27.49
C GLU A 198 4.84 17.16 -28.32
N ASP A 199 4.07 17.08 -29.41
CA ASP A 199 4.62 16.66 -30.68
C ASP A 199 5.71 17.67 -31.07
N VAL A 200 6.97 17.26 -30.98
CA VAL A 200 8.02 17.75 -31.88
C VAL A 200 8.50 16.49 -32.60
N ALA A 201 7.80 16.14 -33.69
CA ALA A 201 8.14 16.58 -35.04
C ALA A 201 9.61 16.29 -35.35
N GLY A 202 9.81 15.22 -36.13
CA GLY A 202 11.11 14.90 -36.69
C GLY A 202 11.70 16.09 -37.43
N SER A 203 12.96 16.38 -37.11
CA SER A 203 13.83 17.11 -38.01
C SER A 203 14.72 16.09 -38.71
N MET A 204 14.32 15.73 -39.93
CA MET A 204 15.22 15.16 -40.92
C MET A 204 16.26 16.24 -41.26
N GLN A 205 17.52 16.00 -40.92
CA GLN A 205 18.63 16.54 -41.70
C GLN A 205 19.38 15.34 -42.30
N ASP A 206 18.98 15.07 -43.53
CA ASP A 206 19.80 14.49 -44.58
C ASP A 206 20.96 15.47 -44.83
N ASP A 207 22.18 15.02 -44.56
CA ASP A 207 23.36 15.52 -45.26
C ASP A 207 24.18 14.31 -45.71
N SER A 208 23.88 13.91 -46.94
CA SER A 208 24.60 12.95 -47.74
C SER A 208 25.93 13.52 -48.26
N LYS A 209 26.89 12.59 -48.47
CA LYS A 209 28.21 12.67 -49.13
C LYS A 209 29.39 12.91 -48.17
N GLU A 210 30.51 12.18 -48.25
CA GLU A 210 31.18 11.67 -49.44
C GLU A 210 32.14 10.51 -49.09
N SER A 211 32.30 9.63 -50.09
CA SER A 211 33.17 8.48 -50.29
C SER A 211 34.45 8.32 -49.45
N GLY A 212 34.76 7.06 -49.17
CA GLY A 212 36.10 6.59 -48.82
C GLY A 212 36.15 5.07 -48.70
N GLU A 213 36.02 4.37 -49.84
CA GLU A 213 36.43 2.98 -49.97
C GLU A 213 37.93 2.86 -49.65
N THR A 214 38.32 1.88 -48.85
CA THR A 214 39.40 0.95 -49.20
C THR A 214 39.29 -0.29 -48.34
N GLU A 215 38.97 -1.40 -49.00
CA GLU A 215 39.48 -2.72 -48.66
C GLU A 215 40.97 -2.64 -48.31
N ASN A 216 41.38 -3.33 -47.25
CA ASN A 216 42.47 -4.26 -47.42
C ASN A 216 42.38 -5.39 -46.39
N ASP A 217 42.23 -6.54 -47.01
CA ASP A 217 42.40 -7.89 -46.56
C ASP A 217 43.82 -8.13 -45.96
N SER A 218 43.93 -9.26 -45.28
CA SER A 218 45.12 -10.12 -45.28
C SER A 218 46.21 -9.97 -44.18
N VAL A 219 46.31 -11.06 -43.41
CA VAL A 219 47.50 -11.90 -43.13
C VAL A 219 47.89 -12.05 -41.64
N MET A 220 47.71 -13.31 -41.19
CA MET A 220 48.33 -14.09 -40.09
C MET A 220 48.15 -13.66 -38.64
#